data_AF-A0A946VRB0-F1
#
_entry.id   AF-A0A946VRB0-F1
#
_cell.length_a   1.000
_cell.length_b   1.000
_cell.length_c   1.000
_cell.angle_alpha   90.00
_cell.angle_beta   90.00
_cell.angle_gamma   90.00
#
_symmetry.space_group_name_H-M   'P 1'
#
loop_
_entity.id
_entity.type
_entity.pdbx_description
1 polymer ?
#
loop_
_entity_poly.entity_id
_entity_poly.type
_entity_poly.pdbx_seq_one_letter_code
_entity_poly.pdbx_strand_id
1 'polypeptide(L)'
;MRKIIIGCFLILLTAHANAQSDYAATWTLSGLAFGTEADDQLLLDIDESTRFAKANGVVLTDEGDAFNTSGTCYFTGGNSLVCNLVFAFYSIEIGVDLADGSGFAVLIDFDGFFLEEGTVELTSVE
;
A
#
# COMPACT_ATOMS: atom_id res chain seq x y z
N MET A 1 -37.48 -32.88 -43.86
CA MET A 1 -36.15 -33.06 -43.23
C MET A 1 -35.89 -31.87 -42.33
N ARG A 2 -35.90 -32.06 -41.00
CA ARG A 2 -35.69 -31.03 -39.98
C ARG A 2 -34.20 -30.63 -39.96
N LYS A 3 -33.89 -29.34 -40.05
CA LYS A 3 -32.55 -28.82 -39.72
C LYS A 3 -32.66 -28.00 -38.43
N ILE A 4 -32.05 -28.55 -37.39
CA ILE A 4 -31.89 -27.94 -36.07
C ILE A 4 -30.82 -26.86 -36.23
N ILE A 5 -31.20 -25.59 -36.03
CA ILE A 5 -30.23 -24.50 -35.93
C ILE A 5 -29.82 -24.44 -34.47
N ILE A 6 -28.58 -24.89 -34.23
CA ILE A 6 -27.88 -24.89 -32.96
C ILE A 6 -27.73 -23.43 -32.52
N GLY A 7 -28.30 -23.11 -31.37
CA GLY A 7 -28.18 -21.80 -30.73
C GLY A 7 -26.72 -21.51 -30.41
N CYS A 8 -26.21 -20.42 -30.97
CA CYS A 8 -24.92 -19.86 -30.62
C CYS A 8 -25.07 -19.23 -29.23
N PHE A 9 -24.78 -20.02 -28.19
CA PHE A 9 -24.71 -19.55 -26.82
C PHE A 9 -23.45 -18.69 -26.71
N LEU A 10 -23.61 -17.38 -26.89
CA LEU A 10 -22.55 -16.40 -26.71
C LEU A 10 -22.24 -16.34 -25.21
N ILE A 11 -21.27 -17.14 -24.76
CA ILE A 11 -20.72 -17.03 -23.42
C ILE A 11 -19.97 -15.69 -23.39
N LEU A 12 -20.59 -14.68 -22.76
CA LEU A 12 -19.90 -13.47 -22.34
C LEU A 12 -18.82 -13.91 -21.33
N LEU A 13 -17.59 -14.08 -21.82
CA LEU A 13 -16.42 -14.07 -20.93
C LEU A 13 -16.33 -12.64 -20.40
N THR A 14 -16.77 -12.43 -19.16
CA THR A 14 -16.37 -11.25 -18.40
C THR A 14 -14.87 -11.37 -18.20
N ALA A 15 -14.11 -10.63 -19.01
CA ALA A 15 -12.74 -10.33 -18.70
C ALA A 15 -12.76 -9.65 -17.33
N HIS A 16 -12.38 -10.41 -16.30
CA HIS A 16 -12.00 -9.82 -15.03
C HIS A 16 -10.73 -9.05 -15.38
N ALA A 17 -10.86 -7.74 -15.57
CA ALA A 17 -9.71 -6.87 -15.56
C ALA A 17 -9.01 -7.17 -14.24
N ASN A 18 -7.85 -7.80 -14.30
CA ASN A 18 -6.98 -7.86 -13.14
C ASN A 18 -6.79 -6.41 -12.74
N ALA A 19 -7.22 -6.04 -11.53
CA ALA A 19 -6.77 -4.80 -10.93
C ALA A 19 -5.25 -4.97 -10.78
N GLN A 20 -4.53 -4.51 -11.78
CA GLN A 20 -3.08 -4.40 -11.73
C GLN A 20 -2.82 -3.21 -10.83
N SER A 21 -1.98 -3.39 -9.81
CA SER A 21 -1.42 -2.28 -9.03
C SER A 21 -0.91 -1.22 -10.00
N ASP A 22 -1.37 0.01 -9.85
CA ASP A 22 -0.86 1.12 -10.66
C ASP A 22 0.51 1.56 -10.11
N TYR A 23 0.79 1.31 -8.82
CA TYR A 23 2.06 1.62 -8.19
C TYR A 23 2.39 0.64 -7.05
N ALA A 24 3.46 -0.15 -7.21
CA ALA A 24 3.98 -1.03 -6.17
C ALA A 24 5.34 -0.52 -5.68
N ALA A 25 5.51 -0.33 -4.37
CA ALA A 25 6.74 0.19 -3.79
C ALA A 25 7.18 -0.58 -2.54
N THR A 26 8.50 -0.65 -2.35
CA THR A 26 9.11 -1.05 -1.08
C THR A 26 9.83 0.14 -0.48
N TRP A 27 9.47 0.48 0.75
CA TRP A 27 10.11 1.51 1.55
C TRP A 27 10.79 0.90 2.77
N THR A 28 11.94 1.44 3.13
CA THR A 28 12.54 1.21 4.45
C THR A 28 11.95 2.20 5.44
N LEU A 29 11.58 1.72 6.62
CA LEU A 29 11.15 2.49 7.77
C LEU A 29 12.26 2.46 8.82
N SER A 30 12.74 3.63 9.24
CA SER A 30 13.78 3.74 10.27
C SER A 30 13.30 4.61 11.42
N GLY A 31 13.70 4.27 12.65
CA GLY A 31 13.33 5.02 13.86
C GLY A 31 11.90 4.75 14.35
N LEU A 32 11.24 3.71 13.83
CA LEU A 32 10.00 3.18 14.37
C LEU A 32 10.31 1.82 14.99
N ALA A 33 9.85 1.58 16.21
CA ALA A 33 10.01 0.30 16.89
C ALA A 33 8.76 -0.56 16.66
N PHE A 34 8.65 -1.20 15.49
CA PHE A 34 7.71 -2.32 15.33
C PHE A 34 8.22 -3.62 16.00
N GLY A 35 9.51 -3.62 16.37
CA GLY A 35 10.21 -4.68 17.08
C GLY A 35 11.46 -4.11 17.78
N THR A 36 12.67 -4.45 17.31
CA THR A 36 13.91 -3.79 17.77
C THR A 36 14.17 -2.50 16.98
N GLU A 37 15.08 -1.63 17.43
CA GLU A 37 15.39 -0.34 16.76
C GLU A 37 16.12 -0.49 15.40
N ALA A 38 15.87 -1.57 14.66
CA ALA A 38 16.42 -1.78 13.34
C ALA A 38 15.43 -1.33 12.24
N ASP A 39 15.91 -1.38 11.00
CA ASP A 39 15.16 -0.93 9.83
C ASP A 39 14.09 -1.95 9.43
N ASP A 40 12.83 -1.53 9.45
CA ASP A 40 11.67 -2.32 9.01
C ASP A 40 11.36 -2.03 7.53
N GLN A 41 10.62 -2.91 6.86
CA GLN A 41 10.22 -2.70 5.46
C GLN A 41 8.71 -2.58 5.31
N LEU A 42 8.27 -1.62 4.51
CA LEU A 42 6.89 -1.47 4.07
C LEU A 42 6.78 -1.76 2.58
N LEU A 43 6.07 -2.84 2.26
CA LEU A 43 5.70 -3.21 0.91
C LEU A 43 4.28 -2.73 0.67
N LEU A 44 4.06 -1.87 -0.33
CA LEU A 44 2.75 -1.27 -0.60
C LEU A 44 2.37 -1.39 -2.07
N ASP A 45 1.15 -1.85 -2.31
CA ASP A 45 0.43 -1.85 -3.57
C ASP A 45 -0.65 -0.77 -3.51
N ILE A 46 -0.59 0.18 -4.45
CA ILE A 46 -1.47 1.33 -4.55
C ILE A 46 -2.28 1.26 -5.85
N ASP A 47 -3.60 1.26 -5.69
CA ASP A 47 -4.58 1.31 -6.78
C ASP A 47 -4.98 2.78 -7.03
N GLU A 48 -4.45 3.38 -8.11
CA GLU A 48 -4.60 4.80 -8.45
C GLU A 48 -5.92 5.13 -9.16
N SER A 49 -6.95 4.29 -9.02
CA SER A 49 -8.24 4.50 -9.69
C SER A 49 -8.97 5.79 -9.32
N THR A 50 -8.62 6.45 -8.20
CA THR A 50 -9.22 7.73 -7.79
C THR A 50 -8.22 8.65 -7.07
N ARG A 51 -8.66 9.89 -6.76
CA ARG A 51 -7.89 10.85 -5.93
C ARG A 51 -7.43 10.26 -4.58
N PHE A 52 -8.20 9.32 -4.05
CA PHE A 52 -7.87 8.56 -2.86
C PHE A 52 -7.60 7.13 -3.29
N ALA A 53 -6.32 6.79 -3.42
CA ALA A 53 -5.87 5.51 -3.87
C ALA A 53 -5.97 4.50 -2.72
N LYS A 54 -6.51 3.32 -3.01
CA LYS A 54 -6.55 2.24 -2.02
C LYS A 54 -5.14 1.67 -1.90
N ALA A 55 -4.66 1.51 -0.67
CA ALA A 55 -3.34 0.97 -0.40
C ALA A 55 -3.45 -0.36 0.37
N ASN A 56 -2.76 -1.40 -0.07
CA ASN A 56 -2.68 -2.69 0.61
C ASN A 56 -1.22 -3.12 0.66
N GLY A 57 -0.79 -3.74 1.74
CA GLY A 57 0.63 -4.01 1.91
C GLY A 57 0.95 -4.92 3.06
N VAL A 58 2.25 -5.00 3.34
CA VAL A 58 2.82 -5.72 4.47
C VAL A 58 3.92 -4.87 5.11
N VAL A 59 3.89 -4.74 6.43
CA VAL A 59 5.06 -4.33 7.22
C VAL A 59 5.84 -5.60 7.58
N LEU A 60 7.10 -5.66 7.19
CA LEU A 60 8.04 -6.70 7.56
C LEU A 60 9.00 -6.14 8.60
N THR A 61 9.05 -6.74 9.78
CA THR A 61 9.99 -6.30 10.80
C THR A 61 11.38 -6.89 10.57
N ASP A 62 12.38 -6.24 11.15
CA ASP A 62 13.75 -6.76 11.23
C ASP A 62 13.84 -8.17 11.86
N GLU A 63 12.94 -8.48 12.79
CA GLU A 63 12.80 -9.78 13.45
C GLU A 63 12.17 -10.85 12.54
N GLY A 64 11.64 -10.46 11.38
CA GLY A 64 11.00 -11.34 10.40
C GLY A 64 9.50 -11.54 10.60
N ASP A 65 8.86 -10.74 11.46
CA ASP A 65 7.41 -10.72 11.57
C ASP A 65 6.79 -9.99 10.39
N ALA A 66 5.59 -10.40 10.00
CA ALA A 66 4.87 -9.83 8.87
C ALA A 66 3.45 -9.42 9.29
N PHE A 67 3.16 -8.13 9.16
CA PHE A 67 1.85 -7.55 9.47
C PHE A 67 1.18 -7.04 8.21
N ASN A 68 0.01 -7.61 7.89
CA ASN A 68 -0.81 -7.06 6.83
C ASN A 68 -1.22 -5.63 7.18
N THR A 69 -1.03 -4.72 6.23
CA THR A 69 -1.42 -3.32 6.35
C THR A 69 -2.35 -2.92 5.23
N SER A 70 -3.26 -2.00 5.52
CA SER A 70 -4.16 -1.45 4.51
C SER A 70 -4.58 -0.04 4.86
N GLY A 71 -4.94 0.74 3.85
CA GLY A 71 -5.39 2.09 4.09
C GLY A 71 -5.61 2.87 2.82
N THR A 72 -5.35 4.16 2.89
CA THR A 72 -5.59 5.10 1.79
C THR A 72 -4.38 5.97 1.60
N CYS A 73 -3.97 6.13 0.35
CA CYS A 73 -2.98 7.11 -0.06
C CYS A 73 -3.62 8.19 -0.91
N TYR A 74 -3.04 9.39 -0.90
CA TYR A 74 -3.45 10.47 -1.78
C TYR A 74 -2.25 11.32 -2.15
N PHE A 75 -2.25 11.80 -3.39
CA PHE A 75 -1.25 12.74 -3.85
C PHE A 75 -1.60 14.14 -3.35
N THR A 76 -0.66 14.73 -2.63
CA THR A 76 -0.68 16.17 -2.38
C THR A 76 -0.04 16.83 -3.59
N GLY A 77 -0.69 17.86 -4.17
CA GLY A 77 -0.28 18.39 -5.48
C GLY A 77 1.23 18.64 -5.59
N GLY A 78 1.86 18.11 -6.64
CA GLY A 78 3.31 17.99 -6.76
C GLY A 78 3.73 16.52 -6.92
N ASN A 79 4.90 16.17 -6.37
CA ASN A 79 5.45 14.80 -6.35
C ASN A 79 5.29 14.13 -4.98
N SER A 80 4.35 14.56 -4.13
CA SER A 80 4.28 14.08 -2.75
C SER A 80 3.10 13.13 -2.52
N LEU A 81 3.37 11.96 -1.98
CA LEU A 81 2.40 10.93 -1.62
C LEU A 81 2.20 10.92 -0.10
N VAL A 82 0.96 10.95 0.36
CA VAL A 82 0.64 10.78 1.78
C VAL A 82 -0.25 9.55 1.94
N CYS A 83 0.15 8.64 2.82
CA CYS A 83 -0.56 7.40 3.12
C CYS A 83 -0.97 7.36 4.59
N ASN A 84 -2.17 6.90 4.86
CA ASN A 84 -2.64 6.52 6.19
C ASN A 84 -2.96 5.04 6.14
N LEU A 85 -2.15 4.24 6.84
CA LEU A 85 -2.23 2.78 6.83
C LEU A 85 -2.52 2.26 8.23
N VAL A 86 -3.23 1.14 8.31
CA VAL A 86 -3.59 0.46 9.56
C VAL A 86 -3.11 -0.97 9.50
N PHE A 87 -2.45 -1.42 10.56
CA PHE A 87 -1.99 -2.79 10.75
C PHE A 87 -2.05 -3.15 12.23
N ALA A 88 -2.44 -4.39 12.53
CA ALA A 88 -2.65 -4.86 13.91
C ALA A 88 -3.52 -3.89 14.75
N PHE A 89 -2.90 -3.19 15.71
CA PHE A 89 -3.55 -2.22 16.62
C PHE A 89 -3.02 -0.79 16.45
N TYR A 90 -2.34 -0.51 15.34
CA TYR A 90 -1.67 0.74 15.08
C TYR A 90 -2.12 1.34 13.75
N SER A 91 -1.93 2.65 13.63
CA SER A 91 -1.95 3.34 12.35
C SER A 91 -0.61 4.03 12.12
N ILE A 92 -0.18 4.06 10.88
CA ILE A 92 1.01 4.78 10.45
C ILE A 92 0.61 5.80 9.39
N GLU A 93 0.96 7.05 9.65
CA GLU A 93 0.93 8.11 8.63
C GLU A 93 2.30 8.18 7.98
N ILE A 94 2.33 8.19 6.66
CA ILE A 94 3.55 8.27 5.87
C ILE A 94 3.41 9.41 4.89
N GLY A 95 4.43 10.27 4.80
CA GLY A 95 4.56 11.26 3.74
C GLY A 95 5.88 11.07 3.01
N VAL A 96 5.82 10.89 1.69
CA VAL A 96 6.99 10.65 0.82
C VAL A 96 7.04 11.71 -0.29
N ASP A 97 8.22 12.27 -0.54
CA ASP A 97 8.52 12.96 -1.79
C ASP A 97 8.97 11.92 -2.83
N LEU A 98 8.17 11.70 -3.86
CA LEU A 98 8.45 10.76 -4.94
C LEU A 98 9.58 11.25 -5.86
N ALA A 99 10.04 12.50 -5.73
CA ALA A 99 11.17 13.02 -6.50
C ALA A 99 12.51 12.42 -6.03
N ASP A 100 12.67 12.22 -4.72
CA ASP A 100 13.88 11.66 -4.10
C ASP A 100 13.65 10.36 -3.33
N GLY A 101 12.38 9.97 -3.15
CA GLY A 101 11.98 8.75 -2.47
C GLY A 101 12.04 8.84 -0.94
N SER A 102 12.34 10.01 -0.38
CA SER A 102 12.50 10.21 1.06
C SER A 102 11.23 10.74 1.71
N GLY A 103 11.09 10.53 3.01
CA GLY A 103 9.87 10.87 3.70
C GLY A 103 9.94 10.73 5.22
N PHE A 104 8.77 10.92 5.82
CA PHE A 104 8.55 10.72 7.25
C PHE A 104 7.51 9.64 7.48
N ALA A 105 7.57 9.04 8.66
CA ALA A 105 6.53 8.17 9.16
C ALA A 105 6.19 8.53 10.61
N VAL A 106 4.91 8.46 10.96
CA VAL A 106 4.40 8.71 12.31
C VAL A 106 3.56 7.54 12.73
N LEU A 107 3.92 6.93 13.85
CA LEU A 107 3.19 5.83 14.44
C LEU A 107 2.20 6.33 15.50
N ILE A 108 0.96 5.88 15.39
CA ILE A 108 -0.16 6.27 16.24
C ILE A 108 -0.87 5.01 16.72
N ASP A 109 -1.24 4.95 17.99
CA ASP A 109 -2.05 3.84 18.53
C ASP A 109 -3.53 3.93 18.12
N PHE A 110 -4.31 2.91 18.48
CA PHE A 110 -5.75 2.86 18.16
C PHE A 110 -6.58 3.92 18.89
N ASP A 111 -6.06 4.51 19.98
CA ASP A 111 -6.70 5.60 20.72
C ASP A 111 -6.36 6.99 20.12
N GLY A 112 -5.48 7.03 19.12
CA GLY A 112 -5.04 8.25 18.44
C GLY A 112 -3.87 8.95 19.13
N PHE A 113 -3.18 8.28 20.06
CA PHE A 113 -1.98 8.84 20.69
C PHE A 113 -0.76 8.62 19.81
N PHE A 114 0.03 9.70 19.66
CA PHE A 114 1.35 9.63 19.07
C PHE A 114 2.23 8.69 19.89
N LEU A 115 2.88 7.75 19.20
CA LEU A 115 3.87 6.86 19.79
C LEU A 115 5.27 7.33 19.40
N GLU A 116 5.55 7.34 18.09
CA GLU A 116 6.91 7.49 17.56
C GLU A 116 6.92 8.19 16.20
N GLU A 117 8.07 8.75 15.83
CA GLU A 117 8.35 9.32 14.52
C GLU A 117 9.61 8.70 13.93
N GLY A 118 9.60 8.50 12.62
CA GLY A 118 10.68 7.88 11.87
C GLY A 118 10.79 8.45 10.47
N THR A 119 11.71 7.87 9.70
CA THR A 119 11.95 8.23 8.30
C THR A 119 11.54 7.11 7.37
N VAL A 120 11.23 7.49 6.13
CA VAL A 120 10.89 6.56 5.05
C VAL A 120 11.85 6.78 3.90
N GLU A 121 12.41 5.70 3.35
CA GLU A 121 13.27 5.77 2.16
C GLU A 121 12.85 4.73 1.11
N LEU A 122 12.64 5.17 -0.12
CA LEU A 122 12.26 4.32 -1.25
C LEU A 122 13.41 3.41 -1.65
N THR A 123 13.17 2.11 -1.52
CA THR A 123 14.13 1.07 -1.89
C THR A 123 13.88 0.56 -3.31
N SER A 124 12.61 0.38 -3.69
CA SER A 124 12.25 -0.05 -5.05
C SER A 124 10.82 0.32 -5.44
N VAL A 125 10.59 0.46 -6.75
CA VAL A 125 9.27 0.62 -7.39
C VAL A 125 9.17 -0.37 -8.53
N GLU A 126 8.01 -1.02 -8.67
CA GLU A 126 7.68 -1.95 -9.77
C GLU A 126 6.51 -1.44 -10.63
#